data_AF-H0JL59-F1
#
_entry.id   AF-H0JL59-F1
#
_cell.length_a   1.000
_cell.length_b   1.000
_cell.length_c   1.000
_cell.angle_alpha   90.00
_cell.angle_beta   90.00
_cell.angle_gamma   90.00
#
_symmetry.space_group_name_H-M   'P 1'
#
loop_
_entity.id
_entity.type
_entity.pdbx_description
1 polymer ?
#
loop_
_entity_poly.entity_id
_entity_poly.type
_entity_poly.pdbx_seq_one_letter_code
_entity_poly.pdbx_strand_id
1 'polypeptide(L)'
;MTAAGATIERTTSSPTYEDWPTLTGRQKPHHLLEQAGDHALGEKALTLAARAGSRSMPWQRDAQLAILAKRPDGMWTHPLCVIICPRQNGKSEILIVRVLFGLFKLGENIIYTAQRWTTAEDIYLRIWALIEGQPSLLRNVVKHTCSQGRGTIHLKNGGKVVFTTRSADAGRGFTKLDLIIYDEAYSLTDGEMSALAPLKMAADDPQTIFASSAVNEAQHPDGFVLSGMRELGLSGEPDDVYFSEFMAPEEMDRDSEDTWRYASPSYGVIQTAAKIRNTQRELGVTAGGKISFDVEILGRGRWPTDLSGERFEPVIDLDAWRDHVVAEPELDFDDFAVSFDMPEDRSVLTIGAATRRVDGGIHYEVVFHGKARDAVETLTKVNEKNPRAVCVSRSSPAMSIVPDLEDAGVEIVLVNEQQQAQANGALVDELAADLTSHTGDELFESALQVAEKRSAGAGGAWTWDRKTGSVISPMVCVSLARFGMWAEVEQAPAESKYETEDLFIV
;
A
#
# COMPACT_ATOMS: atom_id res chain seq x y z
N MET A 1 24.72 -45.28 18.55
CA MET A 1 24.92 -43.83 18.71
C MET A 1 23.64 -43.15 18.27
N THR A 2 22.80 -42.82 19.24
CA THR A 2 21.48 -42.22 19.09
C THR A 2 21.60 -40.71 19.04
N ALA A 3 20.93 -40.09 18.06
CA ALA A 3 20.83 -38.65 17.89
C ALA A 3 20.12 -38.01 19.10
N ALA A 4 20.77 -37.02 19.70
CA ALA A 4 20.20 -36.21 20.76
C ALA A 4 19.26 -35.17 20.13
N GLY A 5 17.96 -35.31 20.38
CA GLY A 5 16.95 -34.31 20.03
C GLY A 5 17.15 -33.03 20.84
N ALA A 6 17.27 -31.90 20.16
CA ALA A 6 17.17 -30.59 20.79
C ALA A 6 15.75 -30.44 21.34
N THR A 7 15.64 -30.38 22.66
CA THR A 7 14.38 -30.19 23.38
C THR A 7 14.05 -28.71 23.32
N ILE A 8 12.95 -28.35 22.66
CA ILE A 8 12.38 -27.00 22.74
C ILE A 8 11.83 -26.84 24.16
N GLU A 9 12.49 -26.05 24.99
CA GLU A 9 11.97 -25.67 26.30
C GLU A 9 10.66 -24.89 26.13
N ARG A 10 9.55 -25.49 26.58
CA ARG A 10 8.29 -24.77 26.81
C ARG A 10 8.43 -23.89 28.05
N THR A 11 8.89 -22.65 27.88
CA THR A 11 8.71 -21.62 28.91
C THR A 11 7.27 -21.08 28.87
N THR A 12 6.31 -21.85 29.39
CA THR A 12 4.96 -21.36 29.71
C THR A 12 4.86 -21.07 31.20
N SER A 13 5.53 -20.00 31.64
CA SER A 13 5.11 -19.29 32.84
C SER A 13 5.01 -17.82 32.46
N SER A 14 3.88 -17.43 31.85
CA SER A 14 3.56 -16.03 31.70
C SER A 14 3.63 -15.38 33.09
N PRO A 15 4.31 -14.23 33.25
CA PRO A 15 4.36 -13.53 34.53
C PRO A 15 2.93 -13.28 35.02
N THR A 16 2.64 -13.64 36.27
CA THR A 16 1.34 -13.36 36.88
C THR A 16 1.24 -11.87 37.18
N TYR A 17 0.33 -11.16 36.51
CA TYR A 17 0.02 -9.77 36.80
C TYR A 17 -1.10 -9.71 37.83
N GLU A 18 -0.84 -9.16 39.03
CA GLU A 18 -1.81 -9.16 40.15
C GLU A 18 -3.18 -8.57 39.76
N ASP A 19 -3.16 -7.50 38.97
CA ASP A 19 -4.38 -6.83 38.49
C ASP A 19 -5.03 -7.54 37.30
N TRP A 20 -4.29 -8.42 36.61
CA TRP A 20 -4.71 -9.07 35.37
C TRP A 20 -4.30 -10.56 35.36
N PRO A 21 -4.83 -11.38 36.29
CA PRO A 21 -4.35 -12.76 36.50
C PRO A 21 -4.61 -13.69 35.31
N THR A 22 -5.54 -13.33 34.42
CA THR A 22 -5.86 -14.11 33.22
C THR A 22 -5.11 -13.63 31.97
N LEU A 23 -4.32 -12.56 32.07
CA LEU A 23 -3.57 -12.00 30.95
C LEU A 23 -2.46 -12.95 30.51
N THR A 24 -2.59 -13.47 29.31
CA THR A 24 -1.67 -14.47 28.73
C THR A 24 -1.15 -14.06 27.36
N GLY A 25 -1.64 -12.94 26.82
CA GLY A 25 -1.14 -12.34 25.59
C GLY A 25 0.30 -11.88 25.70
N ARG A 26 0.99 -11.80 24.55
CA ARG A 26 2.36 -11.29 24.48
C ARG A 26 2.39 -9.80 24.83
N GLN A 27 3.08 -9.42 25.90
CA GLN A 27 3.13 -8.02 26.35
C GLN A 27 4.13 -7.14 25.58
N LYS A 28 5.06 -7.74 24.84
CA LYS A 28 6.03 -7.01 24.02
C LYS A 28 5.57 -6.94 22.57
N PRO A 29 5.72 -5.79 21.89
CA PRO A 29 5.46 -5.68 20.46
C PRO A 29 6.31 -6.66 19.65
N HIS A 30 5.85 -7.00 18.44
CA HIS A 30 6.65 -7.74 17.48
C HIS A 30 7.74 -6.85 16.86
N HIS A 31 7.36 -5.64 16.44
CA HIS A 31 8.30 -4.58 16.08
C HIS A 31 8.23 -3.47 17.12
N LEU A 32 9.39 -3.04 17.61
CA LEU A 32 9.53 -1.97 18.60
C LEU A 32 10.71 -1.09 18.21
N LEU A 33 10.45 0.21 18.07
CA LEU A 33 11.45 1.27 18.05
C LEU A 33 11.17 2.17 19.26
N GLU A 34 12.16 2.28 20.14
CA GLU A 34 12.08 3.08 21.36
C GLU A 34 13.48 3.53 21.75
N GLN A 35 13.63 4.82 22.06
CA GLN A 35 14.88 5.38 22.58
C GLN A 35 14.80 5.54 24.10
N ALA A 36 15.97 5.48 24.75
CA ALA A 36 16.07 5.68 26.19
C ALA A 36 15.67 7.12 26.57
N GLY A 37 14.90 7.26 27.65
CA GLY A 37 14.54 8.56 28.21
C GLY A 37 14.16 8.48 29.69
N ASP A 38 13.88 9.63 30.29
CA ASP A 38 13.34 9.71 31.64
C ASP A 38 11.82 9.41 31.64
N HIS A 39 11.45 8.32 32.31
CA HIS A 39 10.07 7.82 32.38
C HIS A 39 9.25 8.41 33.54
N ALA A 40 9.78 9.37 34.29
CA ALA A 40 9.11 9.94 35.46
C ALA A 40 7.73 10.53 35.17
N LEU A 41 7.49 11.10 33.97
CA LEU A 41 6.17 11.59 33.59
C LEU A 41 5.20 10.43 33.28
N GLY A 42 5.67 9.37 32.62
CA GLY A 42 4.89 8.17 32.37
C GLY A 42 4.37 7.51 33.66
N GLU A 43 5.23 7.38 34.66
CA GLU A 43 4.84 6.85 35.98
C GLU A 43 3.79 7.71 36.68
N LYS A 44 3.93 9.04 36.59
CA LYS A 44 2.95 9.99 37.14
C LYS A 44 1.62 9.92 36.39
N ALA A 45 1.63 9.71 35.08
CA ALA A 45 0.43 9.53 34.28
C ALA A 45 -0.33 8.26 34.66
N LEU A 46 0.38 7.14 34.80
CA LEU A 46 -0.20 5.87 35.25
C LEU A 46 -0.77 5.98 36.67
N THR A 47 -0.06 6.67 37.57
CA THR A 47 -0.55 6.95 38.93
C THR A 47 -1.83 7.81 38.91
N LEU A 48 -1.89 8.82 38.06
CA LEU A 48 -3.08 9.66 37.89
C LEU A 48 -4.27 8.84 37.38
N ALA A 49 -4.06 8.02 36.35
CA ALA A 49 -5.09 7.15 35.78
C ALA A 49 -5.64 6.16 36.81
N ALA A 50 -4.75 5.48 37.55
CA ALA A 50 -5.15 4.54 38.60
C ALA A 50 -6.01 5.20 39.68
N ARG A 51 -5.67 6.44 40.08
CA ARG A 51 -6.45 7.23 41.04
C ARG A 51 -7.78 7.76 40.47
N ALA A 52 -7.90 7.85 39.15
CA ALA A 52 -9.14 8.18 38.45
C ALA A 52 -10.00 6.94 38.16
N GLY A 53 -9.50 5.73 38.45
CA GLY A 53 -10.22 4.47 38.24
C GLY A 53 -9.88 3.74 36.94
N SER A 54 -8.89 4.22 36.17
CA SER A 54 -8.37 3.53 34.99
C SER A 54 -7.09 2.77 35.34
N ARG A 55 -7.06 1.45 35.09
CA ARG A 55 -5.87 0.61 35.27
C ARG A 55 -5.34 0.19 33.91
N SER A 56 -4.01 0.30 33.74
CA SER A 56 -3.33 -0.09 32.51
C SER A 56 -2.82 -1.53 32.59
N MET A 57 -2.96 -2.27 31.50
CA MET A 57 -2.26 -3.53 31.29
C MET A 57 -0.75 -3.27 31.08
N PRO A 58 0.12 -4.26 31.30
CA PRO A 58 1.58 -4.10 31.21
C PRO A 58 2.04 -3.47 29.89
N TRP A 59 1.57 -3.97 28.75
CA TRP A 59 1.92 -3.41 27.45
C TRP A 59 1.46 -1.95 27.26
N GLN A 60 0.34 -1.56 27.88
CA GLN A 60 -0.16 -0.17 27.88
C GLN A 60 0.69 0.71 28.79
N ARG A 61 1.16 0.16 29.92
CA ARG A 61 2.11 0.83 30.81
C ARG A 61 3.41 1.11 30.08
N ASP A 62 3.99 0.11 29.44
CA ASP A 62 5.25 0.26 28.69
C ASP A 62 5.12 1.33 27.60
N ALA A 63 4.04 1.29 26.82
CA ALA A 63 3.75 2.35 25.84
C ALA A 63 3.62 3.74 26.48
N GLN A 64 2.96 3.86 27.63
CA GLN A 64 2.84 5.15 28.33
C GLN A 64 4.16 5.67 28.89
N LEU A 65 5.08 4.79 29.30
CA LEU A 65 6.42 5.19 29.71
C LEU A 65 7.20 5.78 28.53
N ALA A 66 7.16 5.12 27.37
CA ALA A 66 7.84 5.58 26.16
C ALA A 66 7.23 6.88 25.58
N ILE A 67 5.90 6.97 25.47
CA ILE A 67 5.21 8.15 24.93
C ILE A 67 5.49 9.40 25.77
N LEU A 68 5.63 9.25 27.09
CA LEU A 68 5.89 10.36 28.01
C LEU A 68 7.37 10.46 28.41
N ALA A 69 8.26 9.76 27.73
CA ALA A 69 9.69 9.81 27.98
C ALA A 69 10.25 11.19 27.60
N LYS A 70 11.15 11.71 28.44
CA LYS A 70 11.85 12.97 28.22
C LYS A 70 13.34 12.77 28.01
N ARG A 71 13.90 13.55 27.08
CA ARG A 71 15.36 13.67 26.90
C ARG A 71 15.96 14.55 28.00
N PRO A 72 17.29 14.54 28.19
CA PRO A 72 17.96 15.39 29.16
C PRO A 72 17.71 16.90 28.99
N ASP A 73 17.37 17.35 27.77
CA ASP A 73 17.01 18.74 27.45
C ASP A 73 15.57 19.11 27.85
N GLY A 74 14.78 18.15 28.36
CA GLY A 74 13.38 18.34 28.75
C GLY A 74 12.37 18.23 27.61
N MET A 75 12.81 17.94 26.39
CA MET A 75 11.94 17.72 25.23
C MET A 75 11.47 16.26 25.18
N TRP A 76 10.41 15.98 24.43
CA TRP A 76 9.97 14.60 24.21
C TRP A 76 11.10 13.77 23.60
N THR A 77 11.31 12.57 24.13
CA THR A 77 12.13 11.56 23.43
C THR A 77 11.48 11.17 22.12
N HIS A 78 10.14 11.08 22.12
CA HIS A 78 9.36 10.66 20.97
C HIS A 78 8.30 11.71 20.63
N PRO A 79 8.65 12.79 19.90
CA PRO A 79 7.68 13.73 19.34
C PRO A 79 6.69 13.06 18.38
N LEU A 80 7.08 11.94 17.75
CA LEU A 80 6.22 11.13 16.90
C LEU A 80 6.05 9.73 17.50
N CYS A 81 4.79 9.31 17.71
CA CYS A 81 4.46 8.00 18.28
C CYS A 81 3.49 7.25 17.35
N VAL A 82 3.79 5.99 17.02
CA VAL A 82 2.98 5.14 16.15
C VAL A 82 2.70 3.82 16.86
N ILE A 83 1.41 3.52 17.05
CA ILE A 83 0.94 2.34 17.79
C ILE A 83 -0.01 1.55 16.89
N ILE A 84 0.43 0.40 16.43
CA ILE A 84 -0.34 -0.53 15.60
C ILE A 84 -0.64 -1.77 16.41
N CYS A 85 -1.92 -2.04 16.65
CA CYS A 85 -2.35 -3.18 17.45
C CYS A 85 -3.68 -3.73 16.91
N PRO A 86 -3.89 -5.06 16.88
CA PRO A 86 -5.12 -5.65 16.37
C PRO A 86 -6.34 -5.10 17.12
N ARG A 87 -7.51 -5.15 16.48
CA ARG A 87 -8.72 -4.55 17.04
C ARG A 87 -9.07 -5.18 18.39
N GLN A 88 -9.76 -4.39 19.22
CA GLN A 88 -10.22 -4.79 20.55
C GLN A 88 -9.11 -5.31 21.49
N ASN A 89 -7.91 -4.71 21.44
CA ASN A 89 -6.87 -4.92 22.46
C ASN A 89 -6.85 -3.84 23.54
N GLY A 90 -7.62 -2.75 23.41
CA GLY A 90 -7.63 -1.68 24.40
C GLY A 90 -6.57 -0.59 24.18
N LYS A 91 -6.08 -0.42 22.95
CA LYS A 91 -5.17 0.70 22.58
C LYS A 91 -5.69 2.08 22.99
N SER A 92 -7.01 2.28 22.97
CA SER A 92 -7.64 3.53 23.36
C SER A 92 -7.34 3.94 24.81
N GLU A 93 -7.03 2.99 25.71
CA GLU A 93 -6.71 3.32 27.10
C GLU A 93 -5.39 4.11 27.20
N ILE A 94 -4.41 3.82 26.34
CA ILE A 94 -3.16 4.58 26.24
C ILE A 94 -3.47 6.05 25.94
N LEU A 95 -4.35 6.29 24.96
CA LEU A 95 -4.78 7.63 24.55
C LEU A 95 -5.54 8.35 25.66
N ILE A 96 -6.43 7.66 26.37
CA ILE A 96 -7.19 8.20 27.50
C ILE A 96 -6.25 8.67 28.62
N VAL A 97 -5.28 7.83 29.01
CA VAL A 97 -4.30 8.19 30.03
C VAL A 97 -3.43 9.37 29.58
N ARG A 98 -2.99 9.38 28.31
CA ARG A 98 -2.19 10.48 27.76
C ARG A 98 -2.97 11.80 27.75
N VAL A 99 -4.25 11.79 27.38
CA VAL A 99 -5.12 12.98 27.39
C VAL A 99 -5.36 13.46 28.81
N LEU A 100 -5.70 12.58 29.76
CA LEU A 100 -5.91 12.96 31.15
C LEU A 100 -4.66 13.61 31.76
N PHE A 101 -3.49 13.04 31.52
CA PHE A 101 -2.25 13.60 32.03
C PHE A 101 -1.90 14.94 31.38
N GLY A 102 -2.04 15.03 30.05
CA GLY A 102 -1.84 16.27 29.29
C GLY A 102 -2.71 17.42 29.79
N LEU A 103 -3.99 17.15 30.01
CA LEU A 103 -4.94 18.13 30.55
C LEU A 103 -4.58 18.59 31.97
N PHE A 104 -4.47 17.65 32.91
CA PHE A 104 -4.42 17.99 34.34
C PHE A 104 -3.02 18.32 34.87
N LYS A 105 -1.96 17.88 34.19
CA LYS A 105 -0.58 18.04 34.66
C LYS A 105 0.28 18.90 33.77
N LEU A 106 0.10 18.81 32.44
CA LEU A 106 0.88 19.58 31.49
C LEU A 106 0.17 20.87 31.05
N GLY A 107 -1.17 20.92 31.17
CA GLY A 107 -1.95 22.07 30.72
C GLY A 107 -2.01 22.21 29.20
N GLU A 108 -1.92 21.08 28.49
CA GLU A 108 -1.82 21.04 27.03
C GLU A 108 -3.11 21.40 26.30
N ASN A 109 -2.96 21.97 25.11
CA ASN A 109 -3.98 22.04 24.08
C ASN A 109 -3.91 20.80 23.18
N ILE A 110 -4.94 19.96 23.30
CA ILE A 110 -5.00 18.64 22.68
C ILE A 110 -6.13 18.61 21.64
N ILE A 111 -5.86 18.01 20.49
CA ILE A 111 -6.89 17.59 19.55
C ILE A 111 -6.87 16.07 19.40
N TYR A 112 -8.03 15.46 19.59
CA TYR A 112 -8.27 14.05 19.38
C TYR A 112 -9.19 13.90 18.16
N THR A 113 -8.70 13.18 17.15
CA THR A 113 -9.42 12.99 15.89
C THR A 113 -9.61 11.50 15.61
N ALA A 114 -10.79 11.17 15.08
CA ALA A 114 -11.12 9.84 14.57
C ALA A 114 -11.89 9.97 13.26
N GLN A 115 -12.04 8.86 12.53
CA GLN A 115 -12.78 8.85 11.26
C GLN A 115 -14.27 9.18 11.46
N ARG A 116 -14.88 8.66 12.54
CA ARG A 116 -16.32 8.81 12.83
C ARG A 116 -16.52 9.53 14.15
N TRP A 117 -17.56 10.36 14.21
CA TRP A 117 -17.90 11.10 15.43
C TRP A 117 -18.17 10.15 16.59
N THR A 118 -18.86 9.04 16.34
CA THR A 118 -19.17 8.02 17.36
C THR A 118 -17.92 7.45 18.03
N THR A 119 -16.81 7.32 17.30
CA THR A 119 -15.52 6.86 17.86
C THR A 119 -14.91 7.92 18.78
N ALA A 120 -14.90 9.18 18.34
CA ALA A 120 -14.40 10.29 19.16
C ALA A 120 -15.31 10.57 20.38
N GLU A 121 -16.62 10.40 20.24
CA GLU A 121 -17.62 10.55 21.29
C GLU A 121 -17.46 9.50 22.40
N ASP A 122 -17.24 8.23 22.04
CA ASP A 122 -16.98 7.17 23.04
C ASP A 122 -15.79 7.55 23.95
N ILE A 123 -14.71 8.05 23.35
CA ILE A 123 -13.51 8.45 24.08
C ILE A 123 -13.76 9.69 24.94
N TYR A 124 -14.49 10.68 24.42
CA TYR A 124 -14.95 11.82 25.22
C TYR A 124 -15.74 11.35 26.44
N LEU A 125 -16.72 10.46 26.26
CA LEU A 125 -17.59 9.97 27.33
C LEU A 125 -16.81 9.20 28.39
N ARG A 126 -15.85 8.36 27.97
CA ARG A 126 -14.97 7.62 28.89
C ARG A 126 -14.07 8.56 29.71
N ILE A 127 -13.46 9.55 29.07
CA ILE A 127 -12.64 10.56 29.77
C ILE A 127 -13.52 11.37 30.72
N TRP A 128 -14.71 11.78 30.27
CA TRP A 128 -15.64 12.53 31.10
C TRP A 128 -16.07 11.73 32.33
N ALA A 129 -16.39 10.44 32.18
CA ALA A 129 -16.75 9.57 33.29
C ALA A 129 -15.61 9.45 34.33
N LEU A 130 -14.35 9.35 33.90
CA LEU A 130 -13.19 9.34 34.80
C LEU A 130 -13.03 10.67 35.56
N ILE A 131 -13.30 11.80 34.89
CA ILE A 131 -13.22 13.13 35.50
C ILE A 131 -14.37 13.35 36.49
N GLU A 132 -15.59 13.03 36.09
CA GLU A 132 -16.81 13.20 36.87
C GLU A 132 -16.81 12.31 38.12
N GLY A 133 -16.31 11.07 37.99
CA GLY A 133 -16.17 10.13 39.11
C GLY A 133 -15.16 10.55 40.17
N GLN A 134 -14.33 11.57 39.91
CA GLN A 134 -13.28 12.01 40.83
C GLN A 134 -13.44 13.51 41.19
N PRO A 135 -13.98 13.86 42.38
CA PRO A 135 -14.22 15.26 42.78
C PRO A 135 -12.99 16.16 42.70
N SER A 136 -11.79 15.62 42.93
CA SER A 136 -10.55 16.38 42.84
C SER A 136 -10.18 16.79 41.41
N LEU A 137 -10.65 16.05 40.39
CA LEU A 137 -10.51 16.38 38.97
C LEU A 137 -11.64 17.31 38.54
N LEU A 138 -12.88 16.93 38.84
CA LEU A 138 -14.09 17.66 38.44
C LEU A 138 -14.04 19.15 38.84
N ARG A 139 -13.54 19.46 40.04
CA ARG A 139 -13.41 20.85 40.52
C ARG A 139 -12.49 21.75 39.68
N ASN A 140 -11.67 21.18 38.78
CA ASN A 140 -10.81 21.94 37.87
C ASN A 140 -11.44 22.17 36.51
N VAL A 141 -12.58 21.53 36.19
CA VAL A 141 -13.29 21.73 34.93
C VAL A 141 -13.97 23.09 34.96
N VAL A 142 -13.67 23.91 33.94
CA VAL A 142 -14.29 25.22 33.71
C VAL A 142 -15.48 25.09 32.77
N LYS A 143 -15.32 24.28 31.72
CA LYS A 143 -16.35 24.04 30.71
C LYS A 143 -16.18 22.65 30.13
N HIS A 144 -17.30 21.97 29.91
CA HIS A 144 -17.36 20.80 29.04
C HIS A 144 -18.57 20.91 28.12
N THR A 145 -18.50 20.35 26.93
CA THR A 145 -19.63 20.30 25.98
C THR A 145 -19.45 19.12 25.04
N CYS A 146 -20.52 18.39 24.75
CA CYS A 146 -20.55 17.33 23.76
C CYS A 146 -21.83 17.49 22.93
N SER A 147 -21.72 18.15 21.78
CA SER A 147 -22.86 18.40 20.90
C SER A 147 -22.38 18.71 19.49
N GLN A 148 -23.27 18.53 18.50
CA GLN A 148 -23.01 18.89 17.09
C GLN A 148 -21.71 18.29 16.52
N GLY A 149 -21.42 17.02 16.82
CA GLY A 149 -20.24 16.34 16.31
C GLY A 149 -18.91 16.80 16.93
N ARG A 150 -18.96 17.41 18.13
CA ARG A 150 -17.78 17.96 18.79
C ARG A 150 -17.86 17.86 20.31
N GLY A 151 -16.76 17.36 20.89
CA GLY A 151 -16.55 17.22 22.34
C GLY A 151 -15.47 18.21 22.81
N THR A 152 -15.66 18.85 23.95
CA THR A 152 -14.69 19.81 24.51
C THR A 152 -14.62 19.66 26.03
N ILE A 153 -13.41 19.75 26.58
CA ILE A 153 -13.18 19.88 28.03
C ILE A 153 -12.10 20.95 28.24
N HIS A 154 -12.39 21.94 29.08
CA HIS A 154 -11.51 23.06 29.40
C HIS A 154 -11.27 23.11 30.92
N LEU A 155 -10.02 23.26 31.33
CA LEU A 155 -9.61 23.28 32.73
C LEU A 155 -9.09 24.63 33.19
N LYS A 156 -9.07 24.84 34.51
CA LYS A 156 -8.60 26.08 35.17
C LYS A 156 -7.12 26.40 34.90
N ASN A 157 -6.29 25.40 34.63
CA ASN A 157 -4.87 25.55 34.33
C ASN A 157 -4.60 25.90 32.85
N GLY A 158 -5.64 26.11 32.03
CA GLY A 158 -5.52 26.36 30.59
C GLY A 158 -5.59 25.10 29.73
N GLY A 159 -5.45 23.90 30.30
CA GLY A 159 -5.53 22.64 29.56
C GLY A 159 -6.88 22.47 28.87
N LYS A 160 -6.84 22.06 27.61
CA LYS A 160 -8.02 21.95 26.75
C LYS A 160 -7.89 20.74 25.84
N VAL A 161 -8.96 19.96 25.71
CA VAL A 161 -9.06 18.91 24.68
C VAL A 161 -10.30 19.13 23.82
N VAL A 162 -10.14 18.90 22.53
CA VAL A 162 -11.23 18.80 21.55
C VAL A 162 -11.26 17.40 20.98
N PHE A 163 -12.44 16.80 20.96
CA PHE A 163 -12.75 15.55 20.27
C PHE A 163 -13.57 15.90 19.03
N THR A 164 -13.18 15.41 17.86
CA THR A 164 -13.88 15.72 16.61
C THR A 164 -13.60 14.69 15.52
N THR A 165 -14.41 14.70 14.47
CA THR A 165 -14.10 14.00 13.23
C THR A 165 -12.98 14.71 12.49
N ARG A 166 -12.21 13.96 11.71
CA ARG A 166 -11.24 14.57 10.80
C ARG A 166 -11.96 15.47 9.79
N SER A 167 -11.40 16.66 9.59
CA SER A 167 -11.83 17.63 8.58
C SER A 167 -10.72 18.65 8.37
N ALA A 168 -10.68 19.26 7.18
CA ALA A 168 -9.75 20.35 6.88
C ALA A 168 -9.93 21.57 7.82
N ASP A 169 -11.09 21.69 8.46
CA ASP A 169 -11.41 22.77 9.40
C ASP A 169 -11.26 22.38 10.87
N ALA A 170 -10.84 21.14 11.19
CA ALA A 170 -10.75 20.63 12.57
C ALA A 170 -9.83 21.48 13.47
N GLY A 171 -8.84 22.14 12.86
CA GLY A 171 -7.91 23.05 13.53
C GLY A 171 -8.44 24.45 13.84
N ARG A 172 -9.60 24.85 13.28
CA ARG A 172 -10.14 26.20 13.49
C ARG A 172 -10.45 26.46 14.97
N GLY A 173 -9.91 27.55 15.50
CA GLY A 173 -10.08 27.94 16.90
C GLY A 173 -8.98 27.42 17.85
N PHE A 174 -7.92 26.82 17.31
CA PHE A 174 -6.65 26.66 18.00
C PHE A 174 -5.63 27.65 17.45
N THR A 175 -4.87 28.28 18.35
CA THR A 175 -3.69 29.10 18.01
C THR A 175 -2.39 28.33 18.28
N LYS A 176 -2.47 27.26 19.08
CA LYS A 176 -1.37 26.38 19.49
C LYS A 176 -1.94 24.99 19.78
N LEU A 177 -1.28 23.95 19.29
CA LEU A 177 -1.56 22.54 19.60
C LEU A 177 -0.31 21.87 20.15
N ASP A 178 -0.38 21.39 21.39
CA ASP A 178 0.71 20.67 22.05
C ASP A 178 0.66 19.16 21.73
N LEU A 179 -0.54 18.61 21.50
CA LEU A 179 -0.73 17.20 21.21
C LEU A 179 -1.81 16.98 20.13
N ILE A 180 -1.46 16.20 19.11
CA ILE A 180 -2.38 15.71 18.09
C ILE A 180 -2.50 14.19 18.21
N ILE A 181 -3.73 13.68 18.28
CA ILE A 181 -4.02 12.25 18.27
C ILE A 181 -4.87 11.91 17.05
N TYR A 182 -4.36 10.99 16.22
CA TYR A 182 -5.08 10.35 15.13
C TYR A 182 -5.41 8.91 15.53
N ASP A 183 -6.63 8.66 16.02
CA ASP A 183 -7.13 7.29 16.24
C ASP A 183 -7.77 6.75 14.97
N GLU A 184 -7.67 5.44 14.77
CA GLU A 184 -8.01 4.74 13.52
C GLU A 184 -7.26 5.36 12.32
N ALA A 185 -5.95 5.57 12.48
CA ALA A 185 -5.10 6.23 11.48
C ALA A 185 -5.03 5.54 10.11
N TYR A 186 -5.52 4.29 9.96
CA TYR A 186 -5.64 3.61 8.66
C TYR A 186 -6.52 4.34 7.64
N SER A 187 -7.25 5.38 8.05
CA SER A 187 -8.17 6.16 7.22
C SER A 187 -7.77 7.64 7.14
N LEU A 188 -6.53 7.97 7.50
CA LEU A 188 -6.03 9.34 7.59
C LEU A 188 -5.49 9.77 6.23
N THR A 189 -5.96 10.91 5.74
CA THR A 189 -5.48 11.49 4.47
C THR A 189 -4.37 12.52 4.68
N ASP A 190 -3.55 12.77 3.65
CA ASP A 190 -2.54 13.84 3.67
C ASP A 190 -3.16 15.22 3.88
N GLY A 191 -4.35 15.46 3.33
CA GLY A 191 -5.07 16.72 3.50
C GLY A 191 -5.45 16.98 4.96
N GLU A 192 -5.93 15.96 5.66
CA GLU A 192 -6.28 16.05 7.08
C GLU A 192 -5.05 16.20 7.99
N MET A 193 -3.96 15.53 7.65
CA MET A 193 -2.68 15.71 8.34
C MET A 193 -2.14 17.14 8.13
N SER A 194 -2.13 17.60 6.89
CA SER A 194 -1.65 18.93 6.49
C SER A 194 -2.48 20.07 7.10
N ALA A 195 -3.77 19.86 7.32
CA ALA A 195 -4.64 20.85 7.95
C ALA A 195 -4.25 21.17 9.41
N LEU A 196 -3.68 20.21 10.14
CA LEU A 196 -3.29 20.41 11.54
C LEU A 196 -1.80 20.69 11.72
N ALA A 197 -0.96 20.35 10.73
CA ALA A 197 0.49 20.51 10.83
C ALA A 197 0.95 21.94 11.20
N PRO A 198 0.41 23.03 10.62
CA PRO A 198 0.83 24.40 10.96
C PRO A 198 0.57 24.77 12.43
N LEU A 199 -0.45 24.18 13.07
CA LEU A 199 -0.83 24.50 14.44
C LEU A 199 0.14 23.95 15.48
N LYS A 200 0.95 22.95 15.11
CA LYS A 200 2.03 22.41 15.95
C LYS A 200 3.21 23.37 16.07
N MET A 201 3.48 24.16 15.02
CA MET A 201 4.65 25.05 14.95
C MET A 201 4.65 26.14 16.03
N ALA A 202 3.49 26.43 16.64
CA ALA A 202 3.36 27.38 17.73
C ALA A 202 3.60 26.76 19.13
N ALA A 203 3.74 25.44 19.24
CA ALA A 203 4.06 24.76 20.48
C ALA A 203 5.57 24.56 20.64
N ASP A 204 6.05 24.60 21.88
CA ASP A 204 7.48 24.52 22.20
C ASP A 204 8.02 23.09 22.04
N ASP A 205 7.19 22.08 22.31
CA ASP A 205 7.53 20.65 22.26
C ASP A 205 6.29 19.82 21.84
N PRO A 206 5.83 19.94 20.57
CA PRO A 206 4.62 19.30 20.08
C PRO A 206 4.79 17.78 19.94
N GLN A 207 3.73 17.03 20.24
CA GLN A 207 3.69 15.58 20.04
C GLN A 207 2.55 15.16 19.09
N THR A 208 2.80 14.15 18.27
CA THR A 208 1.79 13.53 17.39
C THR A 208 1.72 12.03 17.65
N ILE A 209 0.51 11.50 17.86
CA ILE A 209 0.26 10.07 18.10
C ILE A 209 -0.65 9.51 17.01
N PHE A 210 -0.18 8.49 16.30
CA PHE A 210 -0.96 7.66 15.39
C PHE A 210 -1.30 6.35 16.09
N ALA A 211 -2.57 6.08 16.31
CA ALA A 211 -3.04 4.83 16.90
C ALA A 211 -4.00 4.13 15.95
N SER A 212 -3.74 2.86 15.64
CA SER A 212 -4.54 2.15 14.65
C SER A 212 -4.47 0.63 14.79
N SER A 213 -5.36 -0.06 14.09
CA SER A 213 -5.12 -1.42 13.61
C SER A 213 -4.33 -1.40 12.30
N ALA A 214 -3.91 -2.58 11.84
CA ALA A 214 -3.22 -2.73 10.56
C ALA A 214 -4.08 -2.27 9.37
N VAL A 215 -3.44 -1.86 8.27
CA VAL A 215 -4.12 -1.48 7.03
C VAL A 215 -4.61 -2.72 6.28
N ASN A 216 -5.73 -2.56 5.59
CA ASN A 216 -6.23 -3.48 4.57
C ASN A 216 -6.52 -2.61 3.35
N GLU A 217 -5.59 -2.53 2.40
CA GLU A 217 -5.67 -1.63 1.25
C GLU A 217 -7.01 -1.72 0.49
N ALA A 218 -7.61 -2.91 0.42
CA ALA A 218 -8.90 -3.12 -0.25
C ALA A 218 -10.08 -2.46 0.47
N GLN A 219 -9.97 -2.23 1.79
CA GLN A 219 -11.02 -1.65 2.64
C GLN A 219 -10.67 -0.24 3.14
N HIS A 220 -9.39 0.12 3.11
CA HIS A 220 -8.84 1.36 3.64
C HIS A 220 -8.11 2.11 2.52
N PRO A 221 -8.85 2.78 1.61
CA PRO A 221 -8.26 3.50 0.49
C PRO A 221 -7.33 4.64 0.92
N ASP A 222 -7.51 5.18 2.13
CA ASP A 222 -6.65 6.23 2.70
C ASP A 222 -5.53 5.65 3.60
N GLY A 223 -5.18 4.37 3.43
CA GLY A 223 -4.20 3.66 4.26
C GLY A 223 -2.75 4.12 4.09
N PHE A 224 -2.45 4.95 3.08
CA PHE A 224 -1.09 5.33 2.68
C PHE A 224 -0.32 6.06 3.79
N VAL A 225 -0.96 7.01 4.49
CA VAL A 225 -0.30 7.78 5.57
C VAL A 225 0.16 6.85 6.69
N LEU A 226 -0.70 5.93 7.15
CA LEU A 226 -0.30 4.98 8.19
C LEU A 226 0.76 3.99 7.69
N SER A 227 0.70 3.62 6.40
CA SER A 227 1.67 2.72 5.78
C SER A 227 3.07 3.35 5.74
N GLY A 228 3.18 4.62 5.34
CA GLY A 228 4.45 5.37 5.43
C GLY A 228 4.95 5.55 6.87
N MET A 229 4.06 5.80 7.83
CA MET A 229 4.43 5.86 9.25
C MET A 229 4.92 4.52 9.79
N ARG A 230 4.37 3.40 9.28
CA ARG A 230 4.85 2.06 9.60
C ARG A 230 6.22 1.80 9.00
N GLU A 231 6.45 2.14 7.73
CA GLU A 231 7.76 2.01 7.09
C GLU A 231 8.84 2.81 7.83
N LEU A 232 8.52 4.04 8.23
CA LEU A 232 9.40 4.87 9.06
C LEU A 232 9.79 4.12 10.34
N GLY A 233 8.81 3.60 11.09
CA GLY A 233 9.05 2.84 12.31
C GLY A 233 9.83 1.55 12.11
N LEU A 234 9.66 0.87 10.97
CA LEU A 234 10.39 -0.36 10.62
C LEU A 234 11.82 -0.09 10.14
N SER A 235 12.08 1.08 9.56
CA SER A 235 13.41 1.46 9.09
C SER A 235 14.43 1.61 10.23
N GLY A 236 13.93 1.87 11.45
CA GLY A 236 14.76 2.09 12.64
C GLY A 236 15.36 3.50 12.75
N GLU A 237 15.09 4.37 11.77
CA GLU A 237 15.46 5.78 11.74
C GLU A 237 14.18 6.62 11.59
N PRO A 238 14.06 7.81 12.19
CA PRO A 238 15.02 8.54 13.04
C PRO A 238 14.94 8.19 14.55
N ASP A 239 15.95 8.65 15.29
CA ASP A 239 16.13 8.50 16.76
C ASP A 239 15.08 9.24 17.65
N ASP A 240 13.96 9.68 17.08
CA ASP A 240 12.90 10.41 17.79
C ASP A 240 11.49 9.89 17.50
N VAL A 241 11.38 8.64 17.02
CA VAL A 241 10.12 7.94 16.78
C VAL A 241 9.93 6.79 17.76
N TYR A 242 8.80 6.80 18.46
CA TYR A 242 8.30 5.60 19.14
C TYR A 242 7.42 4.82 18.17
N PHE A 243 7.78 3.57 17.87
CA PHE A 243 6.97 2.66 17.07
C PHE A 243 6.72 1.36 17.84
N SER A 244 5.46 0.95 17.92
CA SER A 244 5.10 -0.36 18.45
C SER A 244 4.06 -1.03 17.56
N GLU A 245 4.39 -2.22 17.07
CA GLU A 245 3.48 -3.05 16.27
C GLU A 245 3.29 -4.42 16.90
N PHE A 246 2.04 -4.75 17.21
CA PHE A 246 1.63 -6.09 17.62
C PHE A 246 1.03 -6.82 16.41
N MET A 247 1.66 -7.91 16.01
CA MET A 247 1.21 -8.77 14.91
C MET A 247 1.80 -10.18 15.07
N ALA A 248 1.14 -11.19 14.50
CA ALA A 248 1.66 -12.56 14.43
C ALA A 248 2.29 -12.85 13.06
N PRO A 249 3.56 -13.31 12.99
CA PRO A 249 4.27 -13.64 11.75
C PRO A 249 3.46 -14.55 10.83
N GLU A 250 3.62 -14.38 9.50
CA GLU A 250 2.84 -15.13 8.50
C GLU A 250 3.08 -16.65 8.59
N GLU A 251 4.24 -17.07 9.10
CA GLU A 251 4.64 -18.47 9.30
C GLU A 251 3.88 -19.15 10.44
N MET A 252 3.29 -18.37 11.36
CA MET A 252 2.47 -18.94 12.42
C MET A 252 1.11 -19.38 11.87
N ASP A 253 0.61 -20.54 12.29
CA ASP A 253 -0.70 -21.03 11.86
C ASP A 253 -1.81 -20.09 12.33
N ARG A 254 -2.56 -19.52 11.39
CA ARG A 254 -3.71 -18.63 11.62
C ARG A 254 -4.71 -19.21 12.61
N ASP A 255 -4.91 -20.53 12.57
CA ASP A 255 -5.97 -21.21 13.30
C ASP A 255 -5.52 -21.66 14.71
N SER A 256 -4.24 -21.46 15.03
CA SER A 256 -3.66 -21.80 16.32
C SER A 256 -3.93 -20.72 17.38
N GLU A 257 -4.35 -21.16 18.57
CA GLU A 257 -4.56 -20.28 19.72
C GLU A 257 -3.26 -19.59 20.19
N ASP A 258 -2.11 -20.21 19.93
CA ASP A 258 -0.81 -19.61 20.26
C ASP A 258 -0.50 -18.40 19.36
N THR A 259 -0.93 -18.44 18.09
CA THR A 259 -0.87 -17.31 17.16
C THR A 259 -1.75 -16.15 17.64
N TRP A 260 -2.95 -16.46 18.15
CA TRP A 260 -3.87 -15.46 18.70
C TRP A 260 -3.30 -14.79 19.94
N ARG A 261 -2.72 -15.59 20.85
CA ARG A 261 -1.98 -15.10 22.03
C ARG A 261 -0.79 -14.23 21.66
N TYR A 262 -0.09 -14.58 20.58
CA TYR A 262 1.07 -13.83 20.12
C TYR A 262 0.70 -12.46 19.56
N ALA A 263 -0.36 -12.39 18.74
CA ALA A 263 -0.82 -11.14 18.14
C ALA A 263 -1.54 -10.20 19.13
N SER A 264 -2.26 -10.75 20.10
CA SER A 264 -3.13 -9.98 21.00
C SER A 264 -2.46 -9.77 22.37
N PRO A 265 -1.92 -8.57 22.67
CA PRO A 265 -1.36 -8.31 23.99
C PRO A 265 -2.38 -8.39 25.12
N SER A 266 -3.68 -8.21 24.82
CA SER A 266 -4.75 -8.25 25.82
C SER A 266 -5.49 -9.59 25.86
N TYR A 267 -4.88 -10.65 25.32
CA TYR A 267 -5.44 -11.99 25.33
C TYR A 267 -5.59 -12.52 26.76
N GLY A 268 -6.77 -13.06 27.06
CA GLY A 268 -7.19 -13.55 28.36
C GLY A 268 -7.91 -12.51 29.22
N VAL A 269 -7.88 -11.22 28.83
CA VAL A 269 -8.63 -10.13 29.51
C VAL A 269 -9.73 -9.58 28.60
N ILE A 270 -9.36 -9.07 27.43
CA ILE A 270 -10.32 -8.52 26.46
C ILE A 270 -10.69 -9.57 25.42
N GLN A 271 -9.66 -10.17 24.80
CA GLN A 271 -9.80 -11.27 23.85
C GLN A 271 -9.76 -12.62 24.57
N THR A 272 -10.54 -13.59 24.09
CA THR A 272 -10.51 -14.97 24.60
C THR A 272 -10.59 -15.96 23.44
N ALA A 273 -10.15 -17.20 23.67
CA ALA A 273 -10.22 -18.27 22.67
C ALA A 273 -11.62 -18.39 22.06
N ALA A 274 -12.66 -18.28 22.89
CA ALA A 274 -14.05 -18.41 22.46
C ALA A 274 -14.48 -17.26 21.53
N LYS A 275 -14.10 -16.01 21.85
CA LYS A 275 -14.42 -14.84 21.02
C LYS A 275 -13.71 -14.94 19.67
N ILE A 276 -12.41 -15.19 19.68
CA ILE A 276 -11.62 -15.27 18.45
C ILE A 276 -12.09 -16.44 17.57
N ARG A 277 -12.37 -17.61 18.17
CA ARG A 277 -12.88 -18.77 17.42
C ARG A 277 -14.25 -18.51 16.79
N ASN A 278 -15.13 -17.74 17.45
CA ASN A 278 -16.40 -17.33 16.85
C ASN A 278 -16.17 -16.39 15.66
N THR A 279 -15.33 -15.36 15.82
CA THR A 279 -14.96 -14.45 14.74
C THR A 279 -14.30 -15.18 13.56
N GLN A 280 -13.46 -16.18 13.84
CA GLN A 280 -12.83 -17.04 12.83
C GLN A 280 -13.87 -17.84 12.03
N ARG A 281 -14.95 -18.33 12.67
CA ARG A 281 -16.05 -19.01 11.96
C ARG A 281 -16.85 -18.06 11.08
N GLU A 282 -17.06 -16.83 11.53
CA GLU A 282 -17.78 -15.80 10.77
C GLU A 282 -16.98 -15.30 9.56
N LEU A 283 -15.69 -15.04 9.75
CA LEU A 283 -14.83 -14.45 8.73
C LEU A 283 -14.09 -15.49 7.87
N GLY A 284 -13.85 -16.70 8.36
CA GLY A 284 -13.04 -17.72 7.69
C GLY A 284 -13.67 -18.39 6.47
N VAL A 285 -14.90 -18.00 6.09
CA VAL A 285 -15.67 -18.62 5.00
C VAL A 285 -15.17 -18.20 3.61
N THR A 286 -14.85 -16.92 3.43
CA THR A 286 -14.43 -16.36 2.13
C THR A 286 -12.97 -15.96 2.16
N ALA A 287 -12.33 -15.84 0.98
CA ALA A 287 -10.96 -15.32 0.90
C ALA A 287 -10.84 -13.92 1.50
N GLY A 288 -11.78 -13.02 1.18
CA GLY A 288 -11.83 -11.67 1.75
C GLY A 288 -12.04 -11.67 3.26
N GLY A 289 -12.89 -12.55 3.79
CA GLY A 289 -13.09 -12.67 5.23
C GLY A 289 -11.86 -13.21 5.95
N LYS A 290 -11.12 -14.16 5.36
CA LYS A 290 -9.82 -14.63 5.87
C LYS A 290 -8.81 -13.48 5.96
N ILE A 291 -8.74 -12.61 4.95
CA ILE A 291 -7.92 -11.40 4.99
C ILE A 291 -8.38 -10.48 6.13
N SER A 292 -9.68 -10.26 6.29
CA SER A 292 -10.20 -9.47 7.43
C SER A 292 -9.83 -10.09 8.78
N PHE A 293 -9.85 -11.42 8.94
CA PHE A 293 -9.40 -12.06 10.17
C PHE A 293 -7.90 -11.82 10.41
N ASP A 294 -7.08 -11.98 9.38
CA ASP A 294 -5.63 -11.76 9.43
C ASP A 294 -5.30 -10.32 9.87
N VAL A 295 -5.98 -9.33 9.28
CA VAL A 295 -5.79 -7.90 9.60
C VAL A 295 -6.30 -7.57 11.01
N GLU A 296 -7.55 -7.93 11.32
CA GLU A 296 -8.25 -7.45 12.52
C GLU A 296 -7.84 -8.17 13.80
N ILE A 297 -7.49 -9.46 13.70
CA ILE A 297 -7.17 -10.32 14.85
C ILE A 297 -5.67 -10.59 14.94
N LEU A 298 -5.02 -10.88 13.82
CA LEU A 298 -3.59 -11.24 13.80
C LEU A 298 -2.66 -10.05 13.55
N GLY A 299 -3.18 -8.89 13.16
CA GLY A 299 -2.38 -7.70 12.82
C GLY A 299 -1.60 -7.85 11.52
N ARG A 300 -1.91 -8.85 10.69
CA ARG A 300 -1.28 -9.08 9.38
C ARG A 300 -1.90 -8.18 8.34
N GLY A 301 -1.39 -6.95 8.26
CA GLY A 301 -1.89 -5.96 7.31
C GLY A 301 -1.70 -6.36 5.84
N ARG A 302 -2.56 -5.80 4.98
CA ARG A 302 -2.35 -5.71 3.53
C ARG A 302 -2.02 -4.24 3.25
N TRP A 303 -0.73 -3.95 3.24
CA TRP A 303 -0.19 -2.60 3.13
C TRP A 303 0.03 -2.25 1.65
N PRO A 304 -0.39 -1.06 1.19
CA PRO A 304 -0.07 -0.60 -0.16
C PRO A 304 1.44 -0.56 -0.37
N THR A 305 1.89 -1.08 -1.50
CA THR A 305 3.31 -1.10 -1.90
C THR A 305 3.76 0.21 -2.54
N ASP A 306 2.84 0.95 -3.17
CA ASP A 306 3.07 2.32 -3.63
C ASP A 306 2.39 3.30 -2.67
N LEU A 307 3.20 4.14 -2.02
CA LEU A 307 2.72 5.17 -1.09
C LEU A 307 2.36 6.49 -1.78
N SER A 308 2.42 6.56 -3.11
CA SER A 308 2.04 7.75 -3.89
C SER A 308 0.56 8.13 -3.72
N GLY A 309 -0.29 7.19 -3.30
CA GLY A 309 -1.73 7.38 -3.18
C GLY A 309 -2.48 7.28 -4.51
N GLU A 310 -1.79 7.06 -5.63
CA GLU A 310 -2.42 6.78 -6.93
C GLU A 310 -2.83 5.30 -6.96
N ARG A 311 -4.15 5.04 -7.04
CA ARG A 311 -4.65 3.67 -7.17
C ARG A 311 -4.29 3.16 -8.56
N PHE A 312 -3.22 2.37 -8.65
CA PHE A 312 -2.91 1.60 -9.84
C PHE A 312 -4.04 0.59 -10.11
N GLU A 313 -4.76 0.77 -11.22
CA GLU A 313 -5.71 -0.22 -11.72
C GLU A 313 -5.06 -0.91 -12.92
N PRO A 314 -4.62 -2.18 -12.76
CA PRO A 314 -3.94 -2.89 -13.84
C PRO A 314 -4.87 -2.99 -15.05
N VAL A 315 -4.33 -2.67 -16.23
CA VAL A 315 -5.10 -2.69 -17.48
C VAL A 315 -5.60 -4.09 -17.83
N ILE A 316 -4.81 -5.11 -17.46
CA ILE A 316 -5.10 -6.53 -17.60
C ILE A 316 -4.97 -7.14 -16.21
N ASP A 317 -5.98 -7.90 -15.78
CA ASP A 317 -5.93 -8.66 -14.53
C ASP A 317 -4.81 -9.70 -14.59
N LEU A 318 -3.92 -9.69 -13.59
CA LEU A 318 -2.72 -10.55 -13.58
C LEU A 318 -3.06 -12.04 -13.46
N ASP A 319 -4.12 -12.38 -12.75
CA ASP A 319 -4.54 -13.79 -12.62
C ASP A 319 -5.15 -14.26 -13.94
N ALA A 320 -5.96 -13.43 -14.59
CA ALA A 320 -6.45 -13.71 -15.95
C ALA A 320 -5.30 -13.86 -16.96
N TRP A 321 -4.24 -13.06 -16.87
CA TRP A 321 -3.04 -13.25 -17.71
C TRP A 321 -2.37 -14.60 -17.42
N ARG A 322 -2.11 -14.91 -16.13
CA ARG A 322 -1.48 -16.19 -15.72
C ARG A 322 -2.26 -17.43 -16.16
N ASP A 323 -3.59 -17.35 -16.22
CA ASP A 323 -4.43 -18.46 -16.69
C ASP A 323 -4.23 -18.79 -18.18
N HIS A 324 -3.60 -17.90 -18.96
CA HIS A 324 -3.31 -18.06 -20.39
C HIS A 324 -1.86 -18.50 -20.69
N VAL A 325 -1.12 -18.94 -19.67
CA VAL A 325 0.24 -19.50 -19.85
C VAL A 325 0.16 -20.85 -20.55
N VAL A 326 0.82 -20.96 -21.71
CA VAL A 326 0.99 -22.21 -22.46
C VAL A 326 2.45 -22.33 -22.85
N ALA A 327 3.18 -23.23 -22.18
CA ALA A 327 4.62 -23.41 -22.40
C ALA A 327 4.96 -24.03 -23.77
N GLU A 328 4.09 -24.89 -24.30
CA GLU A 328 4.27 -25.58 -25.58
C GLU A 328 3.00 -25.41 -26.45
N PRO A 329 2.80 -24.24 -27.06
CA PRO A 329 1.65 -23.99 -27.94
C PRO A 329 1.83 -24.66 -29.32
N GLU A 330 0.73 -25.03 -29.96
CA GLU A 330 0.74 -25.41 -31.38
C GLU A 330 0.62 -24.16 -32.26
N LEU A 331 1.71 -23.81 -32.95
CA LEU A 331 1.86 -22.56 -33.70
C LEU A 331 1.99 -22.79 -35.21
N ASP A 332 1.43 -21.86 -35.97
CA ASP A 332 1.71 -21.68 -37.40
C ASP A 332 2.89 -20.72 -37.56
N PHE A 333 4.11 -21.26 -37.65
CA PHE A 333 5.34 -20.47 -37.78
C PHE A 333 5.49 -19.77 -39.14
N ASP A 334 4.59 -20.03 -40.11
CA ASP A 334 4.53 -19.29 -41.37
C ASP A 334 3.61 -18.05 -41.25
N ASP A 335 2.84 -17.92 -40.17
CA ASP A 335 1.95 -16.78 -39.90
C ASP A 335 2.28 -16.11 -38.56
N PHE A 336 3.29 -15.24 -38.59
CA PHE A 336 3.70 -14.45 -37.43
C PHE A 336 4.11 -13.03 -37.83
N ALA A 337 4.06 -12.13 -36.86
CA ALA A 337 4.59 -10.78 -36.98
C ALA A 337 5.44 -10.45 -35.75
N VAL A 338 6.40 -9.54 -35.93
CA VAL A 338 7.26 -9.08 -34.85
C VAL A 338 7.23 -7.57 -34.72
N SER A 339 7.56 -7.07 -33.55
CA SER A 339 7.71 -5.65 -33.32
C SER A 339 8.82 -5.38 -32.32
N PHE A 340 9.22 -4.12 -32.20
CA PHE A 340 10.22 -3.70 -31.24
C PHE A 340 9.90 -2.33 -30.64
N ASP A 341 10.29 -2.14 -29.39
CA ASP A 341 10.06 -0.91 -28.61
C ASP A 341 11.19 -0.70 -27.59
N MET A 342 11.30 0.54 -27.10
CA MET A 342 12.29 0.99 -26.14
C MET A 342 11.67 2.06 -25.22
N PRO A 343 11.94 2.05 -23.90
CA PRO A 343 11.52 3.11 -22.99
C PRO A 343 12.18 4.46 -23.32
N GLU A 344 11.64 5.55 -22.77
CA GLU A 344 12.13 6.92 -23.03
C GLU A 344 13.61 7.11 -22.66
N ASP A 345 14.07 6.44 -21.61
CA ASP A 345 15.46 6.48 -21.14
C ASP A 345 16.43 5.64 -21.98
N ARG A 346 15.90 4.87 -22.94
CA ARG A 346 16.65 4.01 -23.87
C ARG A 346 17.49 2.92 -23.19
N SER A 347 17.11 2.54 -21.96
CA SER A 347 17.86 1.59 -21.15
C SER A 347 17.93 0.18 -21.74
N VAL A 348 16.89 -0.22 -22.49
CA VAL A 348 16.74 -1.57 -23.05
C VAL A 348 15.92 -1.54 -24.34
N LEU A 349 16.12 -2.50 -25.24
CA LEU A 349 15.28 -2.71 -26.42
C LEU A 349 14.63 -4.09 -26.31
N THR A 350 13.31 -4.14 -26.50
CA THR A 350 12.52 -5.36 -26.48
C THR A 350 12.01 -5.69 -27.89
N ILE A 351 12.07 -6.95 -28.28
CA ILE A 351 11.40 -7.50 -29.46
C ILE A 351 10.30 -8.43 -28.99
N GLY A 352 9.07 -8.18 -29.42
CA GLY A 352 7.93 -9.07 -29.17
C GLY A 352 7.42 -9.70 -30.46
N ALA A 353 6.86 -10.90 -30.35
CA ALA A 353 6.24 -11.62 -31.45
C ALA A 353 4.77 -11.91 -31.15
N ALA A 354 3.97 -11.97 -32.22
CA ALA A 354 2.63 -12.50 -32.23
C ALA A 354 2.57 -13.57 -33.33
N THR A 355 2.19 -14.78 -32.97
CA THR A 355 2.16 -15.94 -33.88
C THR A 355 0.78 -16.56 -33.87
N ARG A 356 0.24 -16.92 -35.04
CA ARG A 356 -1.07 -17.59 -35.10
C ARG A 356 -0.96 -18.99 -34.50
N ARG A 357 -1.90 -19.34 -33.62
CA ARG A 357 -2.09 -20.70 -33.14
C ARG A 357 -2.88 -21.51 -34.16
N VAL A 358 -2.67 -22.83 -34.20
CA VAL A 358 -3.40 -23.75 -35.09
C VAL A 358 -4.92 -23.70 -34.88
N ASP A 359 -5.38 -23.38 -33.66
CA ASP A 359 -6.79 -23.22 -33.31
C ASP A 359 -7.37 -21.82 -33.62
N GLY A 360 -6.57 -20.93 -34.22
CA GLY A 360 -6.99 -19.60 -34.66
C GLY A 360 -6.75 -18.48 -33.65
N GLY A 361 -6.33 -18.78 -32.42
CA GLY A 361 -5.89 -17.79 -31.44
C GLY A 361 -4.52 -17.18 -31.78
N ILE A 362 -4.02 -16.29 -30.93
CA ILE A 362 -2.70 -15.67 -31.04
C ILE A 362 -1.84 -16.03 -29.84
N HIS A 363 -0.59 -16.40 -30.11
CA HIS A 363 0.42 -16.63 -29.09
C HIS A 363 1.43 -15.49 -29.06
N TYR A 364 1.81 -15.04 -27.87
CA TYR A 364 2.72 -13.92 -27.67
C TYR A 364 4.02 -14.33 -26.97
N GLU A 365 5.13 -13.82 -27.47
CA GLU A 365 6.47 -14.12 -26.95
C GLU A 365 7.33 -12.87 -26.88
N VAL A 366 8.22 -12.81 -25.89
CA VAL A 366 9.38 -11.90 -25.91
C VAL A 366 10.53 -12.64 -26.61
N VAL A 367 10.91 -12.16 -27.78
CA VAL A 367 11.98 -12.76 -28.59
C VAL A 367 13.36 -12.27 -28.13
N PHE A 368 13.43 -11.02 -27.67
CA PHE A 368 14.67 -10.39 -27.24
C PHE A 368 14.40 -9.29 -26.22
N HIS A 369 15.28 -9.16 -25.24
CA HIS A 369 15.29 -8.05 -24.29
C HIS A 369 16.74 -7.73 -23.91
N GLY A 370 17.28 -6.61 -24.37
CA GLY A 370 18.70 -6.31 -24.21
C GLY A 370 19.16 -5.02 -24.87
N LYS A 371 20.43 -4.93 -25.25
CA LYS A 371 20.98 -3.70 -25.85
C LYS A 371 20.52 -3.55 -27.30
N ALA A 372 20.21 -2.32 -27.70
CA ALA A 372 19.70 -2.01 -29.04
C ALA A 372 20.58 -2.54 -30.20
N ARG A 373 21.92 -2.52 -30.05
CA ARG A 373 22.84 -3.05 -31.06
C ARG A 373 22.64 -4.56 -31.33
N ASP A 374 22.34 -5.33 -30.29
CA ASP A 374 22.19 -6.80 -30.38
C ASP A 374 20.78 -7.13 -30.94
N ALA A 375 19.84 -6.18 -30.83
CA ALA A 375 18.50 -6.28 -31.39
C ALA A 375 18.49 -6.16 -32.92
N VAL A 376 19.34 -5.30 -33.52
CA VAL A 376 19.45 -5.18 -34.98
C VAL A 376 19.81 -6.53 -35.59
N GLU A 377 20.85 -7.20 -35.06
CA GLU A 377 21.24 -8.54 -35.51
C GLU A 377 20.11 -9.56 -35.34
N THR A 378 19.37 -9.48 -34.22
CA THR A 378 18.24 -10.37 -33.96
C THR A 378 17.10 -10.16 -34.95
N LEU A 379 16.71 -8.91 -35.22
CA LEU A 379 15.64 -8.58 -36.17
C LEU A 379 16.02 -8.97 -37.60
N THR A 380 17.26 -8.80 -38.02
CA THR A 380 17.71 -9.27 -39.34
C THR A 380 17.54 -10.78 -39.49
N LYS A 381 17.92 -11.57 -38.48
CA LYS A 381 17.74 -13.04 -38.48
C LYS A 381 16.27 -13.46 -38.47
N VAL A 382 15.43 -12.73 -37.74
CA VAL A 382 13.98 -12.97 -37.70
C VAL A 382 13.36 -12.64 -39.07
N ASN A 383 13.83 -11.58 -39.73
CA ASN A 383 13.34 -11.18 -41.05
C ASN A 383 13.59 -12.26 -42.12
N GLU A 384 14.68 -13.05 -42.01
CA GLU A 384 14.94 -14.20 -42.90
C GLU A 384 13.85 -15.29 -42.82
N LYS A 385 13.01 -15.27 -41.79
CA LYS A 385 11.86 -16.17 -41.62
C LYS A 385 10.58 -15.64 -42.26
N ASN A 386 10.64 -14.51 -42.97
CA ASN A 386 9.51 -13.87 -43.66
C ASN A 386 8.32 -13.59 -42.73
N PRO A 387 8.50 -12.81 -41.64
CA PRO A 387 7.36 -12.33 -40.86
C PRO A 387 6.39 -11.55 -41.75
N ARG A 388 5.10 -11.56 -41.41
CA ARG A 388 4.10 -10.71 -42.08
C ARG A 388 4.47 -9.24 -42.04
N ALA A 389 5.00 -8.80 -40.90
CA ALA A 389 5.43 -7.44 -40.67
C ALA A 389 6.47 -7.38 -39.56
N VAL A 390 7.36 -6.39 -39.69
CA VAL A 390 8.24 -5.93 -38.60
C VAL A 390 7.77 -4.53 -38.21
N CYS A 391 7.13 -4.39 -37.05
CA CYS A 391 6.44 -3.17 -36.65
C CYS A 391 7.21 -2.33 -35.63
N VAL A 392 7.09 -1.01 -35.72
CA VAL A 392 7.51 -0.07 -34.66
C VAL A 392 6.56 1.11 -34.60
N SER A 393 6.30 1.61 -33.39
CA SER A 393 5.49 2.83 -33.21
C SER A 393 6.30 4.07 -33.62
N ARG A 394 5.70 4.98 -34.38
CA ARG A 394 6.34 6.24 -34.82
C ARG A 394 6.81 7.12 -33.66
N SER A 395 6.17 6.96 -32.49
CA SER A 395 6.53 7.70 -31.27
C SER A 395 7.53 6.96 -30.40
N SER A 396 7.96 5.75 -30.79
CA SER A 396 8.90 4.96 -29.99
C SER A 396 10.32 5.52 -30.12
N PRO A 397 11.08 5.64 -29.01
CA PRO A 397 12.52 5.85 -29.03
C PRO A 397 13.28 4.84 -29.91
N ALA A 398 12.71 3.64 -30.11
CA ALA A 398 13.26 2.59 -30.97
C ALA A 398 13.34 2.98 -32.46
N MET A 399 12.67 4.04 -32.89
CA MET A 399 12.85 4.64 -34.22
C MET A 399 14.32 4.96 -34.54
N SER A 400 15.16 5.12 -33.52
CA SER A 400 16.59 5.37 -33.69
C SER A 400 17.38 4.23 -34.35
N ILE A 401 16.90 2.99 -34.34
CA ILE A 401 17.57 1.85 -35.01
C ILE A 401 16.96 1.51 -36.38
N VAL A 402 15.91 2.21 -36.81
CA VAL A 402 15.24 1.95 -38.10
C VAL A 402 16.20 2.11 -39.28
N PRO A 403 17.05 3.15 -39.37
CA PRO A 403 18.00 3.26 -40.48
C PRO A 403 18.97 2.06 -40.57
N ASP A 404 19.45 1.56 -39.44
CA ASP A 404 20.35 0.39 -39.40
C ASP A 404 19.64 -0.89 -39.87
N LEU A 405 18.33 -1.02 -39.58
CA LEU A 405 17.49 -2.13 -40.02
C LEU A 405 17.19 -2.05 -41.52
N GLU A 406 16.87 -0.86 -42.03
CA GLU A 406 16.63 -0.62 -43.46
C GLU A 406 17.90 -0.86 -44.29
N ASP A 407 19.07 -0.40 -43.82
CA ASP A 407 20.37 -0.69 -44.44
C ASP A 407 20.68 -2.20 -44.44
N ALA A 408 20.16 -2.94 -43.46
CA ALA A 408 20.24 -4.40 -43.39
C ALA A 408 19.14 -5.13 -44.21
N GLY A 409 18.28 -4.40 -44.92
CA GLY A 409 17.25 -4.96 -45.79
C GLY A 409 15.98 -5.42 -45.06
N VAL A 410 15.73 -4.94 -43.84
CA VAL A 410 14.48 -5.21 -43.10
C VAL A 410 13.47 -4.12 -43.41
N GLU A 411 12.31 -4.50 -43.95
CA GLU A 411 11.21 -3.57 -44.21
C GLU A 411 10.40 -3.31 -42.94
N ILE A 412 10.23 -2.03 -42.57
CA ILE A 412 9.63 -1.62 -41.30
C ILE A 412 8.24 -1.01 -41.51
N VAL A 413 7.25 -1.57 -40.83
CA VAL A 413 5.88 -1.04 -40.78
C VAL A 413 5.75 -0.03 -39.62
N LEU A 414 5.60 1.25 -39.99
CA LEU A 414 5.46 2.35 -39.04
C LEU A 414 4.03 2.52 -38.53
N VAL A 415 3.79 2.13 -37.28
CA VAL A 415 2.47 2.15 -36.63
C VAL A 415 2.19 3.54 -36.03
N ASN A 416 1.03 4.12 -36.34
CA ASN A 416 0.57 5.38 -35.76
C ASN A 416 -0.24 5.16 -34.45
N GLU A 417 -0.56 6.24 -33.74
CA GLU A 417 -1.24 6.15 -32.43
C GLU A 417 -2.65 5.54 -32.53
N GLN A 418 -3.38 5.78 -33.62
CA GLN A 418 -4.71 5.19 -33.83
C GLN A 418 -4.64 3.67 -34.05
N GLN A 419 -3.69 3.22 -34.88
CA GLN A 419 -3.42 1.80 -35.12
C GLN A 419 -2.93 1.10 -33.85
N GLN A 420 -2.07 1.78 -33.08
CA GLN A 420 -1.62 1.28 -31.79
C GLN A 420 -2.79 1.13 -30.81
N ALA A 421 -3.69 2.10 -30.73
CA ALA A 421 -4.87 2.00 -29.87
C ALA A 421 -5.81 0.85 -30.27
N GLN A 422 -5.96 0.58 -31.57
CA GLN A 422 -6.72 -0.58 -32.06
C GLN A 422 -6.08 -1.91 -31.64
N ALA A 423 -4.75 -1.99 -31.75
CA ALA A 423 -4.02 -3.20 -31.39
C ALA A 423 -4.05 -3.48 -29.88
N ASN A 424 -3.93 -2.42 -29.07
CA ASN A 424 -4.11 -2.48 -27.62
C ASN A 424 -5.51 -2.98 -27.22
N GLY A 425 -6.56 -2.47 -27.86
CA GLY A 425 -7.93 -2.91 -27.62
C GLY A 425 -8.12 -4.38 -27.96
N ALA A 426 -7.64 -4.82 -29.13
CA ALA A 426 -7.78 -6.20 -29.57
C ALA A 426 -7.05 -7.20 -28.69
N LEU A 427 -5.85 -6.86 -28.18
CA LEU A 427 -5.15 -7.71 -27.22
C LEU A 427 -6.01 -7.95 -25.97
N VAL A 428 -6.66 -6.92 -25.44
CA VAL A 428 -7.53 -7.03 -24.26
C VAL A 428 -8.81 -7.81 -24.58
N ASP A 429 -9.43 -7.56 -25.73
CA ASP A 429 -10.64 -8.26 -26.16
C ASP A 429 -10.39 -9.75 -26.42
N GLU A 430 -9.24 -10.09 -27.02
CA GLU A 430 -8.82 -11.48 -27.30
C GLU A 430 -8.49 -12.24 -26.03
N LEU A 431 -7.86 -11.59 -25.05
CA LEU A 431 -7.63 -12.18 -23.74
C LEU A 431 -8.95 -12.47 -23.04
N ALA A 432 -9.92 -11.55 -23.10
CA ALA A 432 -11.25 -11.76 -22.51
C ALA A 432 -12.08 -12.86 -23.23
N ALA A 433 -11.71 -13.22 -24.46
CA ALA A 433 -12.37 -14.23 -25.28
C ALA A 433 -11.64 -15.59 -25.29
N ASP A 434 -10.63 -15.78 -24.44
CA ASP A 434 -9.75 -16.97 -24.39
C ASP A 434 -9.03 -17.27 -25.72
N LEU A 435 -8.75 -16.24 -26.53
CA LEU A 435 -8.07 -16.34 -27.83
C LEU A 435 -6.58 -16.02 -27.77
N THR A 436 -6.04 -15.79 -26.57
CA THR A 436 -4.63 -15.43 -26.33
C THR A 436 -3.89 -16.58 -25.65
N SER A 437 -2.60 -16.75 -25.90
CA SER A 437 -1.69 -17.42 -24.96
C SER A 437 -0.30 -16.81 -24.97
N HIS A 438 0.52 -17.13 -23.98
CA HIS A 438 1.92 -16.71 -23.92
C HIS A 438 2.78 -17.73 -23.15
N THR A 439 4.10 -17.63 -23.27
CA THR A 439 5.05 -18.56 -22.63
C THR A 439 5.15 -18.42 -21.12
N GLY A 440 4.68 -17.31 -20.56
CA GLY A 440 4.79 -17.01 -19.13
C GLY A 440 6.07 -16.28 -18.75
N ASP A 441 6.71 -15.61 -19.71
CA ASP A 441 7.89 -14.78 -19.48
C ASP A 441 7.64 -13.71 -18.39
N GLU A 442 8.54 -13.65 -17.40
CA GLU A 442 8.47 -12.74 -16.25
C GLU A 442 8.46 -11.25 -16.67
N LEU A 443 8.96 -10.93 -17.86
CA LEU A 443 8.92 -9.57 -18.41
C LEU A 443 7.50 -9.09 -18.70
N PHE A 444 6.57 -9.98 -19.05
CA PHE A 444 5.16 -9.60 -19.21
C PHE A 444 4.54 -9.23 -17.87
N GLU A 445 4.75 -10.05 -16.85
CA GLU A 445 4.20 -9.78 -15.52
C GLU A 445 4.77 -8.49 -14.93
N SER A 446 6.10 -8.30 -15.04
CA SER A 446 6.77 -7.09 -14.60
C SER A 446 6.23 -5.84 -15.29
N ALA A 447 5.95 -5.92 -16.59
CA ALA A 447 5.36 -4.82 -17.35
C ALA A 447 3.91 -4.54 -16.92
N LEU A 448 3.09 -5.59 -16.74
CA LEU A 448 1.68 -5.48 -16.37
C LEU A 448 1.47 -4.93 -14.95
N GLN A 449 2.42 -5.12 -14.04
CA GLN A 449 2.39 -4.55 -12.68
C GLN A 449 2.49 -3.02 -12.63
N VAL A 450 2.96 -2.39 -13.72
CA VAL A 450 3.15 -0.93 -13.80
C VAL A 450 2.48 -0.30 -15.03
N ALA A 451 1.79 -1.08 -15.86
CA ALA A 451 1.19 -0.63 -17.08
C ALA A 451 -0.15 0.09 -16.84
N GLU A 452 -0.27 1.33 -17.32
CA GLU A 452 -1.48 2.16 -17.24
C GLU A 452 -2.05 2.50 -18.62
N LYS A 453 -3.31 2.95 -18.67
CA LYS A 453 -3.93 3.48 -19.88
C LYS A 453 -3.67 4.98 -20.01
N ARG A 454 -3.20 5.40 -21.17
CA ARG A 454 -3.24 6.79 -21.63
C ARG A 454 -4.34 6.96 -22.68
N SER A 455 -5.30 7.83 -22.42
CA SER A 455 -6.37 8.15 -23.38
C SER A 455 -5.78 8.64 -24.71
N ALA A 456 -6.22 8.05 -25.82
CA ALA A 456 -5.79 8.37 -27.17
C ALA A 456 -7.00 8.77 -28.02
N GLY A 457 -7.26 10.07 -28.13
CA GLY A 457 -8.37 10.60 -28.93
C GLY A 457 -9.76 10.44 -28.30
N ALA A 458 -10.80 10.30 -29.12
CA ALA A 458 -12.19 10.21 -28.71
C ALA A 458 -12.75 8.77 -28.84
N GLY A 459 -13.74 8.41 -28.04
CA GLY A 459 -14.46 7.14 -28.17
C GLY A 459 -13.87 5.93 -27.43
N GLY A 460 -13.07 6.16 -26.38
CA GLY A 460 -12.54 5.08 -25.53
C GLY A 460 -11.23 4.44 -26.03
N ALA A 461 -10.66 4.96 -27.12
CA ALA A 461 -9.33 4.55 -27.59
C ALA A 461 -8.24 4.96 -26.58
N TRP A 462 -7.27 4.08 -26.38
CA TRP A 462 -6.20 4.24 -25.40
C TRP A 462 -4.91 3.56 -25.86
N THR A 463 -3.78 4.03 -25.35
CA THR A 463 -2.45 3.44 -25.55
C THR A 463 -1.78 3.19 -24.21
N TRP A 464 -0.76 2.33 -24.16
CA TRP A 464 0.02 2.12 -22.94
C TRP A 464 0.71 3.42 -22.50
N ASP A 465 0.56 3.80 -21.23
CA ASP A 465 1.21 5.01 -20.70
C ASP A 465 2.70 4.78 -20.47
N ARG A 466 3.53 5.66 -21.04
CA ARG A 466 5.00 5.56 -21.04
C ARG A 466 5.61 6.49 -19.98
N LYS A 467 5.05 6.54 -18.77
CA LYS A 467 5.60 7.34 -17.66
C LYS A 467 7.08 6.99 -17.42
N THR A 468 7.86 7.98 -17.02
CA THR A 468 9.30 7.87 -16.82
C THR A 468 9.63 6.84 -15.74
N GLY A 469 10.44 5.83 -16.08
CA GLY A 469 10.92 4.78 -15.16
C GLY A 469 10.18 3.43 -15.26
N SER A 470 9.06 3.35 -15.99
CA SER A 470 8.32 2.09 -16.19
C SER A 470 8.79 1.36 -17.45
N VAL A 471 9.20 0.09 -17.31
CA VAL A 471 9.59 -0.76 -18.45
C VAL A 471 8.37 -1.54 -18.93
N ILE A 472 7.52 -0.89 -19.72
CA ILE A 472 6.30 -1.49 -20.30
C ILE A 472 6.50 -2.01 -21.74
N SER A 473 7.73 -1.93 -22.27
CA SER A 473 8.04 -2.29 -23.66
C SER A 473 7.62 -3.71 -24.06
N PRO A 474 7.64 -4.75 -23.20
CA PRO A 474 7.07 -6.07 -23.56
C PRO A 474 5.60 -5.99 -24.01
N MET A 475 4.76 -5.28 -23.26
CA MET A 475 3.33 -5.13 -23.59
C MET A 475 3.12 -4.26 -24.83
N VAL A 476 3.92 -3.20 -24.99
CA VAL A 476 3.90 -2.38 -26.22
C VAL A 476 4.26 -3.23 -27.43
N CYS A 477 5.30 -4.07 -27.33
CA CYS A 477 5.73 -4.92 -28.42
C CYS A 477 4.64 -5.92 -28.83
N VAL A 478 4.06 -6.67 -27.90
CA VAL A 478 3.04 -7.68 -28.28
C VAL A 478 1.77 -7.04 -28.83
N SER A 479 1.39 -5.85 -28.35
CA SER A 479 0.30 -5.08 -29.00
C SER A 479 0.67 -4.68 -30.43
N LEU A 480 1.88 -4.18 -30.70
CA LEU A 480 2.31 -3.83 -32.05
C LEU A 480 2.51 -5.04 -32.97
N ALA A 481 2.99 -6.17 -32.43
CA ALA A 481 3.11 -7.42 -33.18
C ALA A 481 1.72 -7.95 -33.53
N ARG A 482 0.75 -7.82 -32.62
CA ARG A 482 -0.65 -8.12 -32.90
C ARG A 482 -1.20 -7.26 -34.04
N PHE A 483 -0.79 -6.00 -34.14
CA PHE A 483 -1.10 -5.16 -35.30
C PHE A 483 -0.49 -5.71 -36.59
N GLY A 484 0.77 -6.17 -36.54
CA GLY A 484 1.44 -6.78 -37.70
C GLY A 484 0.70 -8.01 -38.26
N MET A 485 -0.07 -8.74 -37.44
CA MET A 485 -0.81 -9.93 -37.88
C MET A 485 -1.93 -9.66 -38.89
N TRP A 486 -2.40 -8.41 -39.00
CA TRP A 486 -3.40 -7.99 -40.00
C TRP A 486 -2.94 -6.81 -40.86
N ALA A 487 -1.72 -6.30 -40.63
CA ALA A 487 -1.14 -5.27 -41.48
C ALA A 487 -0.56 -5.98 -42.70
N GLU A 488 -1.14 -5.74 -43.88
CA GLU A 488 -0.49 -6.14 -45.13
C GLU A 488 0.62 -5.13 -45.44
N VAL A 489 1.82 -5.61 -45.79
CA VAL A 489 2.85 -4.77 -46.41
C VAL A 489 2.26 -4.24 -47.71
N GLU A 490 2.11 -2.92 -47.81
CA GLU A 490 1.57 -2.27 -49.00
C GLU A 490 2.56 -2.51 -50.15
N GLN A 491 2.24 -3.44 -51.06
CA GLN A 491 3.10 -3.68 -52.23
C GLN A 491 3.29 -2.37 -52.99
N ALA A 492 4.54 -2.04 -53.31
CA ALA A 492 4.87 -0.87 -54.12
C ALA A 492 3.94 -0.82 -55.35
N PRO A 493 3.29 0.33 -55.63
CA PRO A 493 2.37 0.42 -56.74
C PRO A 493 3.12 0.00 -58.02
N ALA A 494 2.53 -0.93 -58.77
CA ALA A 494 3.10 -1.39 -60.02
C ALA A 494 3.46 -0.17 -60.90
N GLU A 495 4.72 -0.10 -61.36
CA GLU A 495 5.19 0.96 -62.25
C GLU A 495 4.16 1.17 -63.36
N SER A 496 3.70 2.42 -63.48
CA SER A 496 2.72 2.81 -64.47
C SER A 496 3.31 2.57 -65.85
N LYS A 497 2.61 1.80 -66.71
CA LYS A 497 2.99 1.59 -68.12
C LYS A 497 3.18 2.88 -68.93
N TYR A 498 2.75 4.03 -68.41
CA TYR A 498 2.97 5.34 -69.01
C TYR A 498 4.39 5.91 -68.81
N GLU A 499 5.24 5.30 -67.97
CA GLU A 499 6.64 5.73 -67.80
C GLU A 499 7.62 4.98 -68.72
N THR A 500 7.20 3.90 -69.37
CA THR A 500 8.07 3.05 -70.21
C THR A 500 7.77 3.02 -71.70
N GLU A 501 6.69 3.65 -72.18
CA GLU A 501 6.39 3.71 -73.62
C GLU A 501 6.31 5.16 -74.12
N ASP A 502 7.19 5.50 -75.05
CA ASP A 502 7.24 6.80 -75.71
C ASP A 502 5.87 7.17 -76.30
N LEU A 503 5.37 8.34 -75.89
CA LEU A 503 4.15 8.96 -76.38
C LEU A 503 4.21 9.15 -77.90
N PHE A 504 3.55 8.27 -78.65
CA PHE A 504 3.21 8.52 -80.05
C PHE A 504 2.10 9.57 -80.11
N ILE A 505 2.47 10.80 -80.46
CA ILE A 505 1.53 11.86 -80.85
C ILE A 505 1.21 11.66 -82.33
N VAL A 506 -0.07 11.42 -82.66
CA VAL A 506 -0.60 11.44 -84.03
C VAL A 506 -1.33 12.75 -84.29
#